data_AF-A0A7X8C1M2-F1
#
_entry.id   AF-A0A7X8C1M2-F1
#
_cell.length_a   1.000
_cell.length_b   1.000
_cell.length_c   1.000
_cell.angle_alpha   90.00
_cell.angle_beta   90.00
_cell.angle_gamma   90.00
#
_symmetry.space_group_name_H-M   'P 1'
#
loop_
_entity.id
_entity.type
_entity.pdbx_description
1 polymer ?
#
loop_
_entity_poly.entity_id
_entity_poly.type
_entity_poly.pdbx_seq_one_letter_code
_entity_poly.pdbx_strand_id
1 'polypeptide(L)'
;MGDIIFFDWDGNGFCDHIGFVIQVGNDFVITIEGNSLRQVRKVYYQKQDWRIAGYARPVYQEATVKAPAKSVSELALEVIRGLWGNGAERVRRLTQAGYDAVVVQKLVNQKLLGLKN
;
A
#
# COMPACT_ATOMS: atom_id res chain seq x y z
N MET A 1 4.73 -6.32 4.25
CA MET A 1 5.87 -5.40 4.50
C MET A 1 5.57 -4.63 5.77
N GLY A 2 6.60 -4.27 6.53
CA GLY A 2 6.47 -3.67 7.86
C GLY A 2 6.78 -4.64 9.00
N ASP A 3 6.67 -5.96 8.77
CA ASP A 3 7.00 -6.99 9.74
C ASP A 3 8.41 -6.77 10.34
N ILE A 4 8.59 -7.12 11.60
CA ILE A 4 9.88 -7.09 12.29
C ILE A 4 10.55 -8.45 12.11
N ILE A 5 11.84 -8.47 11.84
CA ILE A 5 12.68 -9.68 11.79
C ILE A 5 13.68 -9.65 12.95
N PHE A 6 13.91 -10.80 13.57
CA PHE A 6 14.86 -10.99 14.66
C PHE A 6 16.00 -11.88 14.21
N PHE A 7 17.21 -11.53 14.65
CA PHE A 7 18.42 -12.25 14.34
C PHE A 7 19.19 -12.62 15.61
N ASP A 8 19.83 -13.78 15.55
CA ASP A 8 20.95 -14.19 16.39
C ASP A 8 22.20 -14.16 15.49
N TRP A 9 22.90 -13.03 15.45
CA TRP A 9 24.03 -12.85 14.56
C TRP A 9 25.27 -13.59 15.05
N ASP A 10 25.41 -13.72 16.37
CA ASP A 10 26.56 -14.34 17.01
C ASP A 10 26.37 -15.86 17.23
N GLY A 11 25.17 -16.38 17.00
CA GLY A 11 24.83 -17.82 17.06
C GLY A 11 24.81 -18.39 18.47
N ASN A 12 24.53 -17.56 19.48
CA ASN A 12 24.61 -17.96 20.88
C ASN A 12 23.25 -18.42 21.46
N GLY A 13 22.20 -18.47 20.63
CA GLY A 13 20.85 -18.86 21.02
C GLY A 13 19.99 -17.71 21.54
N PHE A 14 20.50 -16.47 21.58
CA PHE A 14 19.75 -15.27 21.94
C PHE A 14 19.66 -14.30 20.77
N CYS A 15 18.48 -13.71 20.57
CA CYS A 15 18.32 -12.67 19.57
C CYS A 15 19.01 -11.38 20.03
N ASP A 16 20.02 -10.94 19.30
CA ASP A 16 20.81 -9.73 19.58
C ASP A 16 20.52 -8.56 18.61
N HIS A 17 19.90 -8.85 17.47
CA HIS A 17 19.68 -7.87 16.42
C HIS A 17 18.29 -7.94 15.79
N ILE A 18 17.80 -6.81 15.29
CA ILE A 18 16.46 -6.69 14.70
C ILE A 18 16.45 -5.80 13.46
N GLY A 19 15.45 -6.00 12.61
CA GLY A 19 15.24 -5.21 11.40
C GLY A 19 13.78 -5.03 11.03
N PHE A 20 13.52 -4.10 10.11
CA PHE A 20 12.21 -3.94 9.47
C PHE A 20 12.21 -4.58 8.09
N VAL A 21 11.28 -5.49 7.82
CA VAL A 21 11.11 -6.13 6.52
C VAL A 21 10.44 -5.16 5.54
N ILE A 22 11.16 -4.79 4.50
CA ILE A 22 10.67 -3.88 3.46
C ILE A 22 10.28 -4.59 2.16
N GLN A 23 10.77 -5.82 1.94
CA GLN A 23 10.37 -6.64 0.79
C GLN A 23 10.50 -8.12 1.13
N VAL A 24 9.57 -8.92 0.62
CA VAL A 24 9.60 -10.38 0.70
C VAL A 24 9.48 -10.92 -0.72
N GLY A 25 10.46 -11.70 -1.15
CA GLY A 25 10.40 -12.48 -2.40
C GLY A 25 10.05 -13.93 -2.12
N ASN A 26 10.21 -14.82 -3.11
CA ASN A 26 9.96 -16.25 -2.92
C ASN A 26 10.92 -16.85 -1.87
N ASP A 27 12.22 -16.62 -2.03
CA ASP A 27 13.25 -17.22 -1.18
C ASP A 27 14.05 -16.21 -0.35
N PHE A 28 13.73 -14.93 -0.46
CA PHE A 28 14.49 -13.87 0.20
C PHE A 28 13.62 -12.87 0.95
N VAL A 29 14.27 -12.12 1.84
CA VAL A 29 13.74 -10.92 2.49
C VAL A 29 14.76 -9.79 2.35
N ILE A 30 14.26 -8.58 2.22
CA ILE A 30 15.06 -7.36 2.28
C ILE A 30 14.61 -6.56 3.48
N THR A 31 15.58 -6.10 4.26
CA THR A 31 15.36 -5.40 5.53
C THR A 31 15.94 -3.99 5.48
N ILE A 32 15.47 -3.12 6.38
CA ILE A 32 16.20 -1.92 6.82
C ILE A 32 16.59 -2.14 8.27
N GLU A 33 17.87 -1.95 8.57
CA GLU A 33 18.45 -2.26 9.88
C GLU A 33 19.36 -1.11 10.34
N GLY A 34 19.23 -0.73 11.61
CA GLY A 34 20.16 0.18 12.27
C GLY A 34 21.42 -0.57 12.72
N ASN A 35 22.49 0.17 13.00
CA ASN A 35 23.78 -0.39 13.44
C ASN A 35 24.37 -1.51 12.55
N SER A 36 23.85 -1.71 11.34
CA SER A 36 24.41 -2.64 10.36
C SER A 36 25.67 -1.98 9.79
N LEU A 37 26.84 -2.45 10.21
CA LEU A 37 28.13 -1.81 9.92
C LEU A 37 28.18 -0.33 10.41
N ARG A 38 27.61 -0.04 11.58
CA ARG A 38 27.56 1.32 12.20
C ARG A 38 26.76 2.36 11.38
N GLN A 39 25.82 1.90 10.56
CA GLN A 39 24.92 2.76 9.77
C GLN A 39 23.54 2.11 9.61
N VAL A 40 22.57 2.88 9.10
CA VAL A 40 21.29 2.33 8.64
C VAL A 40 21.48 1.78 7.24
N ARG A 41 21.14 0.51 7.02
CA ARG A 41 21.35 -0.14 5.71
C ARG A 41 20.14 -0.93 5.27
N LYS A 42 20.02 -1.02 3.94
CA LYS A 42 19.22 -2.05 3.28
C LYS A 42 20.04 -3.33 3.18
N VAL A 43 19.51 -4.45 3.68
CA VAL A 43 20.24 -5.73 3.70
C VAL A 43 19.37 -6.83 3.10
N TYR A 44 20.01 -7.77 2.40
CA TYR A 44 19.37 -8.92 1.76
C TYR A 44 19.72 -10.18 2.52
N TYR A 45 18.72 -11.01 2.80
CA TYR A 45 18.89 -12.32 3.40
C TYR A 45 18.11 -13.38 2.62
N GLN A 46 18.66 -14.58 2.52
CA GLN A 46 17.88 -15.77 2.19
C GLN A 46 16.94 -16.06 3.37
N LYS A 47 15.71 -16.53 3.11
CA LYS A 47 14.75 -16.86 4.18
C LYS A 47 15.22 -18.00 5.09
N GLN A 48 16.11 -18.85 4.58
CA GLN A 48 16.71 -19.98 5.30
C GLN A 48 18.03 -19.60 5.99
N ASP A 49 18.40 -18.31 6.00
CA ASP A 49 19.62 -17.87 6.68
C ASP A 49 19.55 -18.23 8.16
N TRP A 50 20.55 -18.99 8.62
CA TRP A 50 20.58 -19.57 9.95
C TRP A 50 20.54 -18.53 11.07
N ARG A 51 20.94 -17.29 10.78
CA ARG A 51 20.90 -16.18 11.73
C ARG A 51 19.49 -15.67 12.00
N ILE A 52 18.51 -16.01 11.16
CA ILE A 52 17.12 -15.56 11.33
C ILE A 52 16.47 -16.39 12.42
N ALA A 53 16.23 -15.77 13.56
CA ALA A 53 15.55 -16.41 14.68
C ALA A 53 14.03 -16.42 14.53
N GLY A 54 13.47 -15.43 13.82
CA GLY A 54 12.04 -15.38 13.54
C GLY A 54 11.53 -14.02 13.09
N TYR A 55 10.20 -13.91 13.07
CA TYR A 55 9.48 -12.71 12.63
C TYR A 55 8.38 -12.35 13.63
N ALA A 56 8.13 -11.06 13.81
CA ALA A 56 6.91 -10.56 14.44
C ALA A 56 6.14 -9.71 13.44
N ARG A 57 4.82 -9.91 13.41
CA ARG A 57 3.91 -9.05 12.67
C ARG A 57 3.21 -8.14 13.68
N PRO A 58 3.53 -6.84 13.72
CA PRO A 58 2.72 -5.88 14.45
C PRO A 58 1.25 -6.01 14.05
N VAL A 59 0.34 -5.77 14.99
CA VAL A 59 -1.07 -5.66 14.68
C VAL A 59 -1.27 -4.35 13.92
N TYR A 60 -1.20 -4.42 12.61
CA TYR A 60 -1.55 -3.29 11.76
C TYR A 60 -3.05 -3.09 11.84
N GLN A 61 -3.47 -1.87 12.16
CA GLN A 61 -4.82 -1.47 11.83
C GLN A 61 -4.92 -1.53 10.31
N GLU A 62 -5.82 -2.36 9.81
CA GLU A 62 -6.30 -2.25 8.44
C GLU A 62 -6.64 -0.77 8.23
N ALA A 63 -6.00 -0.12 7.27
CA ALA A 63 -6.49 1.16 6.82
C ALA A 63 -7.89 0.86 6.27
N THR A 64 -8.94 1.19 7.04
CA THR A 64 -10.30 1.17 6.53
C THR A 64 -10.33 2.23 5.44
N VAL A 65 -10.05 1.84 4.20
CA VAL A 65 -10.42 2.64 3.05
C VAL A 65 -11.93 2.71 3.18
N LYS A 66 -12.43 3.83 3.73
CA LYS A 66 -13.86 4.05 3.90
C LYS A 66 -14.47 3.76 2.54
N ALA A 67 -15.26 2.69 2.47
CA ALA A 67 -15.87 2.31 1.21
C ALA A 67 -16.52 3.55 0.63
N PRO A 68 -16.27 3.88 -0.65
CA PRO A 68 -16.85 5.06 -1.26
C PRO A 68 -18.35 5.04 -0.99
N ALA A 69 -18.84 6.05 -0.25
CA ALA A 69 -20.22 6.05 0.25
C ALA A 69 -21.26 6.08 -0.88
N LYS A 70 -20.82 6.44 -2.09
CA LYS A 70 -21.62 6.51 -3.31
C LYS A 70 -21.04 5.59 -4.37
N SER A 71 -21.91 4.98 -5.15
CA SER A 71 -21.52 4.22 -6.34
C SER A 71 -20.94 5.12 -7.43
N VAL A 72 -20.16 4.54 -8.34
CA VAL A 72 -19.66 5.22 -9.55
C VAL A 72 -20.82 5.79 -10.39
N SER A 73 -21.96 5.10 -10.42
CA SER A 73 -23.15 5.55 -11.17
C SER A 73 -23.75 6.83 -10.59
N GLU A 74 -23.87 6.91 -9.27
CA GLU A 74 -24.33 8.13 -8.58
C GLU A 74 -23.36 9.28 -8.83
N LEU A 75 -22.06 9.04 -8.70
CA LEU A 75 -21.05 10.05 -8.98
C LEU A 75 -21.08 10.54 -10.43
N ALA A 76 -21.26 9.65 -11.40
CA ALA A 76 -21.36 10.04 -12.80
C ALA A 76 -22.55 10.99 -13.04
N LEU A 77 -23.69 10.76 -12.37
CA LEU A 77 -24.84 11.66 -12.43
C LEU A 77 -24.54 13.01 -11.77
N GLU A 78 -23.85 13.03 -10.63
CA GLU A 78 -23.44 14.27 -9.96
C GLU A 78 -22.43 15.08 -10.77
N VAL A 79 -21.50 14.41 -11.46
CA VAL A 79 -20.57 15.04 -12.41
C VAL A 79 -21.32 15.67 -13.57
N ILE A 80 -22.30 14.97 -14.15
CA ILE A 80 -23.15 15.49 -15.22
C ILE A 80 -23.95 16.72 -14.75
N ARG A 81 -24.38 16.73 -13.48
CA ARG A 81 -25.04 17.88 -12.83
C ARG A 81 -24.07 19.01 -12.44
N GLY A 82 -22.76 18.84 -12.63
CA GLY A 82 -21.75 19.85 -12.36
C GLY A 82 -21.29 19.94 -10.89
N LEU A 83 -21.70 19.03 -10.01
CA LEU A 83 -21.41 19.11 -8.56
C LEU A 83 -19.94 18.88 -8.21
N TRP A 84 -19.18 18.29 -9.14
CA TRP A 84 -17.77 17.94 -8.96
C TRP A 84 -16.82 18.89 -9.70
N GLY A 85 -17.33 19.95 -10.34
CA GLY A 85 -16.51 20.85 -11.17
C GLY A 85 -16.08 20.22 -12.50
N ASN A 86 -15.16 20.91 -13.19
CA ASN A 86 -14.75 20.58 -14.56
C ASN A 86 -13.25 20.37 -14.71
N GLY A 87 -12.87 19.50 -15.66
CA GLY A 87 -11.47 19.20 -15.99
C GLY A 87 -10.68 18.71 -14.78
N ALA A 88 -9.55 19.38 -14.50
CA ALA A 88 -8.64 19.01 -13.42
C ALA A 88 -9.27 19.09 -12.02
N GLU A 89 -10.20 20.01 -11.78
CA GLU A 89 -10.83 20.17 -10.46
C GLU A 89 -11.69 18.94 -10.09
N ARG A 90 -12.37 18.37 -11.09
CA ARG A 90 -13.14 17.13 -10.94
C ARG A 90 -12.27 15.96 -10.54
N VAL A 91 -11.15 15.79 -11.24
CA VAL A 91 -10.18 14.73 -10.96
C VAL A 91 -9.65 14.89 -9.53
N ARG A 92 -9.24 16.10 -9.15
CA ARG A 92 -8.74 16.37 -7.79
C ARG A 92 -9.76 16.01 -6.72
N ARG A 93 -11.02 16.46 -6.85
CA ARG A 93 -12.06 16.23 -5.84
C ARG A 93 -12.44 14.75 -5.72
N LEU A 94 -12.58 14.04 -6.85
CA LEU A 94 -12.90 12.61 -6.84
C LEU A 94 -11.78 11.81 -6.19
N THR A 95 -10.52 12.07 -6.55
CA THR A 95 -9.36 11.38 -5.98
C THR A 95 -9.20 11.67 -4.49
N GLN A 96 -9.35 12.93 -4.05
CA GLN A 96 -9.31 13.29 -2.63
C GLN A 96 -10.41 12.61 -1.82
N ALA A 97 -11.59 12.41 -2.42
CA ALA A 97 -12.70 11.72 -1.79
C ALA A 97 -12.58 10.17 -1.88
N GLY A 98 -11.48 9.65 -2.41
CA GLY A 98 -11.17 8.22 -2.45
C GLY A 98 -11.78 7.46 -3.65
N TYR A 99 -12.21 8.17 -4.69
CA TYR A 99 -12.79 7.58 -5.89
C TYR A 99 -11.80 7.54 -7.06
N ASP A 100 -11.94 6.53 -7.92
CA ASP A 100 -11.24 6.48 -9.21
C ASP A 100 -11.92 7.43 -10.21
N ALA A 101 -11.29 8.59 -10.43
CA ALA A 101 -11.77 9.61 -11.35
C ALA A 101 -11.86 9.11 -12.80
N VAL A 102 -11.02 8.17 -13.23
CA VAL A 102 -11.02 7.62 -14.59
C VAL A 102 -12.26 6.74 -14.79
N VAL A 103 -12.57 5.90 -13.80
CA VAL A 103 -13.76 5.04 -13.83
C VAL A 103 -15.05 5.88 -13.84
N VAL A 104 -15.13 6.91 -13.01
CA VAL A 104 -16.27 7.84 -13.01
C VAL A 104 -16.40 8.57 -14.35
N GLN A 105 -15.28 9.08 -14.90
CA GLN A 105 -15.29 9.80 -16.17
C GLN A 105 -15.72 8.93 -17.35
N LYS A 106 -15.29 7.66 -17.38
CA LYS A 106 -15.73 6.71 -18.40
C LYS A 106 -17.24 6.55 -18.42
N LEU A 107 -17.86 6.44 -17.24
CA LEU A 107 -19.31 6.30 -17.13
C LEU A 107 -20.06 7.59 -17.48
N VAL A 108 -19.49 8.76 -17.14
CA VAL A 108 -20.01 10.07 -17.60
C VAL A 108 -20.04 10.13 -19.13
N ASN A 109 -18.95 9.74 -19.78
CA ASN A 109 -18.85 9.74 -21.24
C ASN A 109 -19.86 8.77 -21.86
N GLN A 110 -20.03 7.57 -21.30
CA GLN A 110 -21.04 6.60 -21.76
C GLN A 110 -22.46 7.18 -21.69
N LYS A 111 -22.83 7.82 -20.58
CA LYS A 111 -24.16 8.42 -20.38
C LYS A 111 -24.41 9.60 -21.32
N LEU A 112 -23.43 10.45 -21.57
CA LEU A 112 -23.57 11.62 -22.44
C LEU A 112 -23.55 11.29 -23.93
N LEU A 113 -22.77 10.29 -24.33
CA LEU A 113 -22.66 9.84 -25.73
C LEU A 113 -23.77 8.86 -26.12
N GLY A 114 -24.65 8.46 -25.19
CA GLY A 114 -25.72 7.51 -25.45
C GLY A 114 -25.24 6.10 -25.83
N LEU A 115 -23.98 5.77 -25.53
CA LEU A 115 -23.38 4.47 -25.82
C LEU A 115 -23.97 3.44 -24.85
N LYS A 116 -25.00 2.71 -25.32
CA LYS A 116 -25.51 1.51 -24.64
C LYS A 116 -24.50 0.39 -24.88
N ASN A 117 -24.17 -0.34 -23.80
CA ASN A 117 -23.39 -1.58 -23.87
C ASN A 117 -24.12 -2.63 -24.73
#